data_AF-A0A8J8SLU9-F1
#
_entry.id   AF-A0A8J8SLU9-F1
#
_cell.length_a   1.000
_cell.length_b   1.000
_cell.length_c   1.000
_cell.angle_alpha   90.00
_cell.angle_beta   90.00
_cell.angle_gamma   90.00
#
_symmetry.space_group_name_H-M   'P 1'
#
loop_
_entity.id
_entity.type
_entity.pdbx_description
1 polymer ?
#
loop_
_entity_poly.entity_id
_entity_poly.type
_entity_poly.pdbx_seq_one_letter_code
_entity_poly.pdbx_strand_id
1 'polypeptide(L)'
;MLLDGRIAAQELHDLNTFLSLYVPRQTGVASPPLCRLLESWPVPKLYSMRRGMWALFSAHPLLRELDALIAERVQPAAMKYASYKTRARRFSVQPEELPASWKGALERMADGMPGQADRCLGVPVPSMQVTMRTKLCECIMAARVAGIPEEMSVAAMVAYEKSLLQRERPLSPVTIKSAIRQVQGFALYLGAPDDVLAHLAKRVRVHEGRANGSTPLKEAKVLALPSYEDIFEKAFDLLGEADATKNAVQAQFKRNAAVAMTLFCPFPVRAADTVMRFGREITWDGQMYRFDLVLSKNKRPYTAPIIPVFGFFIDQLILQGADLEHLADLRTACFQAKRPLFVTYEGRHPHPRYASHLWKQVLGTGGHAARTKLHDEFGRLGSRGVELAMRACGQRSEKTAEAYRTRAFQMLAIERAHADFIGEITDAEWKEFFG
;
A
#
# COMPACT_ATOMS: atom_id res chain seq x y z
N MET A 1 -0.86 -52.52 -9.75
CA MET A 1 -0.91 -52.14 -8.32
C MET A 1 -1.13 -50.64 -8.28
N LEU A 2 -2.37 -50.20 -8.04
CA LEU A 2 -2.70 -48.78 -7.87
C LEU A 2 -2.08 -48.31 -6.55
N LEU A 3 -1.31 -47.21 -6.54
CA LEU A 3 -0.75 -46.61 -5.33
C LEU A 3 -1.85 -46.44 -4.26
N ASP A 4 -1.87 -47.33 -3.28
CA ASP A 4 -2.71 -47.33 -2.06
C ASP A 4 -4.21 -47.00 -2.23
N GLY A 5 -4.79 -47.25 -3.41
CA GLY A 5 -6.20 -46.89 -3.70
C GLY A 5 -6.48 -45.39 -3.71
N ARG A 6 -5.45 -44.54 -3.74
CA ARG A 6 -5.58 -43.07 -3.66
C ARG A 6 -5.80 -42.38 -5.00
N ILE A 7 -5.56 -43.09 -6.11
CA ILE A 7 -5.63 -42.53 -7.47
C ILE A 7 -6.46 -43.47 -8.35
N ALA A 8 -7.44 -42.93 -9.06
CA ALA A 8 -8.23 -43.69 -10.02
C ALA A 8 -7.43 -43.97 -11.30
N ALA A 9 -7.70 -45.08 -11.99
CA ALA A 9 -7.04 -45.42 -13.25
C ALA A 9 -7.15 -44.31 -14.31
N GLN A 10 -8.30 -43.62 -14.36
CA GLN A 10 -8.51 -42.48 -15.26
C GLN A 10 -7.59 -41.29 -14.95
N GLU A 11 -7.32 -41.03 -13.67
CA GLU A 11 -6.46 -39.91 -13.23
C GLU A 11 -5.01 -40.17 -13.60
N LEU A 12 -4.55 -41.42 -13.47
CA LEU A 12 -3.23 -41.85 -13.96
C LEU A 12 -3.14 -41.77 -15.49
N HIS A 13 -4.18 -42.19 -16.20
CA HIS A 13 -4.22 -42.11 -17.66
C HIS A 13 -4.17 -40.66 -18.17
N ASP A 14 -4.97 -39.78 -17.57
CA ASP A 14 -4.98 -38.36 -17.91
C ASP A 14 -3.62 -37.73 -17.60
N LEU A 15 -3.03 -38.04 -16.45
CA LEU A 15 -1.69 -37.54 -16.09
C LEU A 15 -0.62 -38.04 -17.06
N ASN A 16 -0.61 -39.33 -17.41
CA ASN A 16 0.34 -39.89 -18.36
C ASN A 16 0.22 -39.24 -19.75
N THR A 17 -1.02 -38.97 -20.17
CA THR A 17 -1.31 -38.22 -21.40
C THR A 17 -0.72 -36.81 -21.35
N PHE A 18 -0.91 -36.11 -20.22
CA PHE A 18 -0.31 -34.80 -20.00
C PHE A 18 1.22 -34.85 -20.05
N LEU A 19 1.86 -35.75 -19.31
CA LEU A 19 3.32 -35.89 -19.27
C LEU A 19 3.91 -36.17 -20.66
N SER A 20 3.24 -37.01 -21.46
CA SER A 20 3.63 -37.29 -22.85
C SER A 20 3.58 -36.06 -23.76
N LEU A 21 2.67 -35.11 -23.47
CA LEU A 21 2.61 -33.83 -24.19
C LEU A 21 3.62 -32.81 -23.65
N TYR A 22 3.94 -32.89 -22.36
CA TYR A 22 4.73 -31.89 -21.63
C TYR A 22 6.24 -32.13 -21.72
N VAL A 23 6.72 -33.37 -21.49
CA VAL A 23 8.15 -33.72 -21.40
C VAL A 23 8.94 -33.42 -22.68
N PRO A 24 8.48 -33.78 -23.90
CA PRO A 24 9.23 -33.50 -25.13
C PRO A 24 9.42 -32.01 -25.42
N ARG A 25 8.68 -31.13 -24.73
CA ARG A 25 8.68 -29.68 -24.95
C ARG A 25 9.53 -28.93 -23.91
N GLN A 26 10.20 -29.63 -23.00
CA GLN A 26 11.15 -29.03 -22.05
C GLN A 26 12.60 -29.04 -22.55
N THR A 27 12.93 -29.81 -23.60
CA THR A 27 14.33 -30.09 -24.00
C THR A 27 14.96 -29.08 -24.97
N GLY A 28 14.43 -27.87 -25.15
CA GLY A 28 15.15 -26.87 -25.98
C GLY A 28 14.43 -25.58 -26.42
N VAL A 29 13.15 -25.39 -26.10
CA VAL A 29 12.40 -24.15 -26.38
C VAL A 29 11.56 -23.80 -25.15
N ALA A 30 11.31 -22.52 -24.90
CA ALA A 30 10.41 -22.07 -23.84
C ALA A 30 9.09 -22.86 -23.91
N SER A 31 8.83 -23.69 -22.88
CA SER A 31 7.67 -24.58 -22.90
C SER A 31 6.39 -23.75 -23.09
N PRO A 32 5.48 -24.17 -23.99
CA PRO A 32 4.26 -23.43 -24.22
C PRO A 32 3.46 -23.35 -22.92
N PRO A 33 2.79 -22.20 -22.66
CA PRO A 33 2.02 -22.04 -21.44
C PRO A 33 0.96 -23.13 -21.33
N LEU A 34 0.70 -23.61 -20.11
CA LEU A 34 -0.18 -24.74 -19.82
C LEU A 34 -1.56 -24.60 -20.48
N CYS A 35 -2.09 -23.38 -20.56
CA CYS A 35 -3.36 -23.07 -21.20
C CYS A 35 -3.43 -23.49 -22.69
N ARG A 36 -2.32 -23.35 -23.44
CA ARG A 36 -2.23 -23.79 -24.84
C ARG A 36 -2.08 -25.29 -24.95
N LEU A 37 -1.30 -25.90 -24.05
CA LEU A 37 -1.10 -27.35 -24.05
C LEU A 37 -2.40 -28.11 -23.78
N LEU A 38 -3.27 -27.53 -22.95
CA LEU A 38 -4.52 -28.14 -22.49
C LEU A 38 -5.76 -27.47 -23.10
N GLU A 39 -5.62 -26.72 -24.19
CA GLU A 39 -6.73 -25.95 -24.78
C GLU A 39 -7.96 -26.84 -25.06
N SER A 40 -7.73 -28.01 -25.66
CA SER A 40 -8.78 -28.99 -26.00
C SER A 40 -9.35 -29.78 -24.81
N TRP A 41 -8.82 -29.62 -23.59
CA TRP A 41 -9.22 -30.47 -22.47
C TRP A 41 -10.47 -29.93 -21.75
N PRO A 42 -11.56 -30.71 -21.62
CA PRO A 42 -12.74 -30.25 -20.90
C PRO A 42 -12.46 -30.16 -19.39
N VAL A 43 -13.21 -29.29 -18.69
CA VAL A 43 -13.03 -29.04 -17.24
C VAL A 43 -13.00 -30.31 -16.37
N PRO A 44 -13.87 -31.33 -16.58
CA PRO A 44 -13.79 -32.58 -15.83
C PRO A 44 -12.45 -33.30 -15.98
N LYS A 45 -11.84 -33.27 -17.17
CA LYS A 45 -10.53 -33.88 -17.44
C LYS A 45 -9.41 -33.11 -16.73
N LEU A 46 -9.50 -31.77 -16.68
CA LEU A 46 -8.58 -30.95 -15.89
C LEU A 46 -8.67 -31.26 -14.39
N TYR A 47 -9.87 -31.47 -13.85
CA TYR A 47 -10.05 -31.90 -12.45
C TYR A 47 -9.48 -33.29 -12.19
N SER A 48 -9.67 -34.23 -13.12
CA SER A 48 -9.08 -35.58 -13.04
C SER A 48 -7.55 -35.51 -13.00
N MET A 49 -6.94 -34.78 -13.94
CA MET A 49 -5.49 -34.53 -13.96
C MET A 49 -5.00 -33.87 -12.67
N ARG A 50 -5.73 -32.87 -12.17
CA ARG A 50 -5.39 -32.18 -10.92
C ARG A 50 -5.32 -33.16 -9.74
N ARG A 51 -6.28 -34.07 -9.61
CA ARG A 51 -6.28 -35.07 -8.52
C ARG A 51 -5.10 -36.05 -8.66
N GLY A 52 -4.83 -36.53 -9.87
CA GLY A 52 -3.66 -37.36 -10.15
C GLY A 52 -2.35 -36.67 -9.80
N MET A 53 -2.21 -35.38 -10.17
CA MET A 53 -1.03 -34.59 -9.82
C MET A 53 -0.88 -34.40 -8.31
N TRP A 54 -1.95 -34.05 -7.60
CA TRP A 54 -1.92 -33.87 -6.13
C TRP A 54 -1.52 -35.13 -5.38
N ALA A 55 -1.84 -36.30 -5.93
CA ALA A 55 -1.54 -37.57 -5.28
C ALA A 55 -0.10 -38.05 -5.53
N LEU A 56 0.54 -37.62 -6.62
CA LEU A 56 1.91 -38.02 -6.98
C LEU A 56 2.96 -36.96 -6.70
N PHE A 57 2.59 -35.69 -6.77
CA PHE A 57 3.49 -34.57 -6.61
C PHE A 57 3.00 -33.69 -5.47
N SER A 58 3.69 -33.74 -4.32
CA SER A 58 3.56 -32.71 -3.31
C SER A 58 4.07 -31.39 -3.89
N ALA A 59 3.32 -30.30 -3.72
CA ALA A 59 3.85 -28.94 -3.91
C ALA A 59 4.46 -28.63 -5.31
N HIS A 60 4.10 -29.33 -6.38
CA HIS A 60 4.63 -29.00 -7.70
C HIS A 60 4.00 -27.70 -8.26
N PRO A 61 4.80 -26.76 -8.83
CA PRO A 61 4.30 -25.48 -9.36
C PRO A 61 3.14 -25.56 -10.37
N LEU A 62 3.12 -26.62 -11.19
CA LEU A 62 2.10 -26.85 -12.21
C LEU A 62 0.69 -27.04 -11.63
N LEU A 63 0.56 -27.49 -10.37
CA LEU A 63 -0.73 -27.63 -9.70
C LEU A 63 -1.47 -26.28 -9.66
N ARG A 64 -0.73 -25.21 -9.42
CA ARG A 64 -1.27 -23.86 -9.35
C ARG A 64 -1.64 -23.30 -10.73
N GLU A 65 -0.80 -23.53 -11.73
CA GLU A 65 -1.12 -23.16 -13.12
C GLU A 65 -2.40 -23.87 -13.59
N LEU A 66 -2.55 -25.14 -13.20
CA LEU A 66 -3.75 -25.92 -13.47
C LEU A 66 -4.97 -25.37 -12.74
N ASP A 67 -4.85 -25.03 -11.45
CA ASP A 67 -5.94 -24.42 -10.69
C ASP A 67 -6.37 -23.06 -11.26
N ALA A 68 -5.42 -22.24 -11.72
CA ALA A 68 -5.71 -20.99 -12.41
C ALA A 68 -6.47 -21.22 -13.72
N LEU A 69 -6.04 -22.21 -14.51
CA LEU A 69 -6.71 -22.59 -15.76
C LEU A 69 -8.14 -23.11 -15.53
N ILE A 70 -8.33 -23.96 -14.52
CA ILE A 70 -9.66 -24.47 -14.14
C ILE A 70 -10.56 -23.30 -13.72
N ALA A 71 -10.07 -22.41 -12.85
CA ALA A 71 -10.84 -21.26 -12.37
C ALA A 71 -11.26 -20.34 -13.52
N GLU A 72 -10.37 -20.10 -14.49
CA GLU A 72 -10.65 -19.31 -15.68
C GLU A 72 -11.76 -19.93 -16.55
N ARG A 73 -11.74 -21.26 -16.75
CA ARG A 73 -12.75 -21.96 -17.54
C ARG A 73 -14.11 -22.07 -16.85
N VAL A 74 -14.13 -22.25 -15.53
CA VAL A 74 -15.36 -22.37 -14.76
C VAL A 74 -16.06 -21.01 -14.64
N GLN A 75 -15.30 -19.93 -14.41
CA GLN A 75 -15.86 -18.60 -14.25
C GLN A 75 -14.91 -17.54 -14.84
N PRO A 76 -15.10 -17.16 -16.12
CA PRO A 76 -14.27 -16.16 -16.77
C PRO A 76 -14.25 -14.85 -16.00
N ALA A 77 -13.07 -14.21 -15.92
CA ALA A 77 -12.88 -12.99 -15.14
C ALA A 77 -13.84 -11.85 -15.54
N ALA A 78 -14.26 -11.81 -16.81
CA ALA A 78 -15.24 -10.85 -17.33
C ALA A 78 -16.60 -10.91 -16.60
N MET A 79 -17.02 -12.09 -16.13
CA MET A 79 -18.28 -12.28 -15.41
C MET A 79 -18.15 -11.99 -13.90
N LYS A 80 -16.97 -12.22 -13.31
CA LYS A 80 -16.76 -12.11 -11.85
C LYS A 80 -16.63 -10.66 -11.36
N TYR A 81 -16.24 -9.74 -12.25
CA TYR A 81 -16.03 -8.32 -11.93
C TYR A 81 -16.84 -7.41 -12.84
N ALA A 82 -18.14 -7.68 -12.98
CA ALA A 82 -19.09 -6.65 -13.40
C ALA A 82 -18.77 -5.37 -12.61
N SER A 83 -18.61 -4.26 -13.34
CA SER A 83 -18.03 -3.01 -12.83
C SER A 83 -18.55 -2.67 -11.44
N TYR A 84 -17.63 -2.36 -10.51
CA TYR A 84 -18.00 -1.88 -9.18
C TYR A 84 -19.07 -0.78 -9.35
N LYS A 85 -20.27 -1.01 -8.81
CA LYS A 85 -21.35 -0.01 -8.87
C LYS A 85 -20.81 1.31 -8.35
N THR A 86 -20.79 2.33 -9.21
CA THR A 86 -20.33 3.67 -8.85
C THR A 86 -21.20 4.16 -7.69
N ARG A 87 -20.60 4.31 -6.50
CA ARG A 87 -21.32 4.78 -5.32
C ARG A 87 -21.82 6.20 -5.58
N ALA A 88 -23.09 6.48 -5.29
CA ALA A 88 -23.67 7.80 -5.46
C ALA A 88 -22.86 8.88 -4.69
N ARG A 89 -22.61 10.02 -5.33
CA ARG A 89 -21.89 11.15 -4.71
C ARG A 89 -22.84 11.87 -3.76
N ARG A 90 -22.52 11.85 -2.46
CA ARG A 90 -23.36 12.47 -1.42
C ARG A 90 -22.94 13.88 -1.02
N PHE A 91 -21.64 14.17 -1.06
CA PHE A 91 -21.05 15.41 -0.54
C PHE A 91 -20.38 16.26 -1.62
N SER A 92 -20.59 15.93 -2.88
CA SER A 92 -20.00 16.64 -4.01
C SER A 92 -20.89 16.49 -5.24
N VAL A 93 -20.88 17.53 -6.07
CA VAL A 93 -21.41 17.46 -7.43
C VAL A 93 -20.42 16.75 -8.37
N GLN A 94 -20.86 16.46 -9.59
CA GLN A 94 -19.97 16.07 -10.67
C GLN A 94 -19.16 17.30 -11.16
N PRO A 95 -17.94 17.11 -11.71
CA PRO A 95 -17.14 18.22 -12.24
C PRO A 95 -17.86 19.06 -13.29
N GLU A 96 -18.74 18.44 -14.08
CA GLU A 96 -19.48 19.09 -15.17
C GLU A 96 -20.54 20.08 -14.64
N GLU A 97 -21.01 19.88 -13.41
CA GLU A 97 -21.97 20.72 -12.70
C GLU A 97 -21.32 21.96 -12.05
N LEU A 98 -19.99 22.13 -12.14
CA LEU A 98 -19.35 23.34 -11.65
C LEU A 98 -19.77 24.57 -12.49
N PRO A 99 -19.78 25.78 -11.91
CA PRO A 99 -20.00 27.02 -12.65
C PRO A 99 -19.06 27.14 -13.85
N ALA A 100 -19.56 27.68 -14.97
CA ALA A 100 -18.80 27.77 -16.21
C ALA A 100 -17.47 28.52 -16.04
N SER A 101 -17.47 29.62 -15.26
CA SER A 101 -16.27 30.38 -14.93
C SER A 101 -15.23 29.54 -14.18
N TRP A 102 -15.67 28.64 -13.31
CA TRP A 102 -14.76 27.77 -12.55
C TRP A 102 -14.20 26.65 -13.41
N LYS A 103 -15.01 26.07 -14.31
CA LYS A 103 -14.56 25.08 -15.28
C LYS A 103 -13.48 25.65 -16.19
N GLY A 104 -13.73 26.83 -16.78
CA GLY A 104 -12.75 27.52 -17.62
C GLY A 104 -11.45 27.85 -16.89
N ALA A 105 -11.52 28.23 -15.60
CA ALA A 105 -10.32 28.46 -14.79
C ALA A 105 -9.54 27.16 -14.50
N LEU A 106 -10.22 26.03 -14.28
CA LEU A 106 -9.58 24.73 -14.09
C LEU A 106 -8.92 24.21 -15.38
N GLU A 107 -9.54 24.45 -16.54
CA GLU A 107 -8.97 24.12 -17.86
C GLU A 107 -7.70 24.93 -18.12
N ARG A 108 -7.78 26.26 -17.94
CA ARG A 108 -6.59 27.14 -18.01
C ARG A 108 -5.47 26.69 -17.08
N MET A 109 -5.81 26.28 -15.87
CA MET A 109 -4.84 25.77 -14.90
C MET A 109 -4.19 24.46 -15.36
N ALA A 110 -4.95 23.58 -16.02
CA ALA A 110 -4.45 22.35 -16.61
C ALA A 110 -3.53 22.62 -17.81
N ASP A 111 -3.81 23.66 -18.59
CA ASP A 111 -2.99 24.11 -19.72
C ASP A 111 -1.72 24.87 -19.30
N GLY A 112 -1.48 25.05 -17.99
CA GLY A 112 -0.29 25.73 -17.50
C GLY A 112 -0.38 27.26 -17.58
N MET A 113 -1.59 27.83 -17.72
CA MET A 113 -1.76 29.27 -17.72
C MET A 113 -1.75 29.84 -16.30
N PRO A 114 -1.06 30.97 -16.04
CA PRO A 114 -1.07 31.62 -14.75
C PRO A 114 -2.47 32.13 -14.35
N GLY A 115 -2.64 32.36 -13.05
CA GLY A 115 -3.88 32.89 -12.48
C GLY A 115 -4.22 34.29 -13.01
N GLN A 116 -5.50 34.68 -12.87
CA GLN A 116 -6.02 35.95 -13.35
C GLN A 116 -5.78 37.13 -12.39
N ALA A 117 -5.30 36.85 -11.17
CA ALA A 117 -5.04 37.88 -10.18
C ALA A 117 -3.74 38.67 -10.49
N ASP A 118 -3.73 39.98 -10.20
CA ASP A 118 -2.56 40.86 -10.27
C ASP A 118 -1.34 40.31 -9.50
N ARG A 119 -1.61 39.53 -8.46
CA ARG A 119 -0.62 38.68 -7.81
C ARG A 119 -0.52 37.37 -8.59
N CYS A 120 0.23 37.40 -9.70
CA CYS A 120 0.50 36.23 -10.55
C CYS A 120 0.89 34.99 -9.73
N LEU A 121 -0.10 34.16 -9.38
CA LEU A 121 0.17 32.87 -8.76
C LEU A 121 0.63 31.91 -9.84
N GLY A 122 1.80 31.33 -9.61
CA GLY A 122 2.28 30.21 -10.42
C GLY A 122 1.26 29.07 -10.43
N VAL A 123 1.27 28.31 -11.51
CA VAL A 123 0.32 27.21 -11.73
C VAL A 123 0.51 26.13 -10.65
N PRO A 124 -0.55 25.73 -9.93
CA PRO A 124 -0.48 24.61 -9.00
C PRO A 124 -0.06 23.32 -9.72
N VAL A 125 0.76 22.49 -9.06
CA VAL A 125 1.17 21.19 -9.61
C VAL A 125 -0.05 20.29 -9.91
N PRO A 126 -0.01 19.42 -10.94
CA PRO A 126 -1.19 18.66 -11.40
C PRO A 126 -1.93 17.87 -10.30
N SER A 127 -1.20 17.30 -9.33
CA SER A 127 -1.81 16.57 -8.21
C SER A 127 -2.63 17.47 -7.27
N MET A 128 -2.26 18.74 -7.13
CA MET A 128 -3.04 19.73 -6.40
C MET A 128 -4.30 20.12 -7.17
N GLN A 129 -4.23 20.25 -8.50
CA GLN A 129 -5.37 20.59 -9.35
C GLN A 129 -6.52 19.56 -9.20
N VAL A 130 -6.18 18.26 -9.19
CA VAL A 130 -7.18 17.18 -8.96
C VAL A 130 -7.86 17.31 -7.60
N THR A 131 -7.08 17.60 -6.55
CA THR A 131 -7.59 17.76 -5.19
C THR A 131 -8.45 19.03 -5.09
N MET A 132 -7.99 20.12 -5.69
CA MET A 132 -8.66 21.40 -5.76
C MET A 132 -10.03 21.27 -6.43
N ARG A 133 -10.10 20.70 -7.64
CA ARG A 133 -11.36 20.40 -8.34
C ARG A 133 -12.33 19.60 -7.45
N THR A 134 -11.84 18.57 -6.77
CA THR A 134 -12.67 17.77 -5.85
C THR A 134 -13.26 18.64 -4.74
N LYS A 135 -12.47 19.55 -4.15
CA LYS A 135 -12.94 20.44 -3.08
C LYS A 135 -13.87 21.54 -3.56
N LEU A 136 -13.72 21.99 -4.81
CA LEU A 136 -14.68 22.89 -5.45
C LEU A 136 -16.04 22.20 -5.66
N CYS A 137 -16.05 20.94 -6.12
CA CYS A 137 -17.29 20.16 -6.23
C CYS A 137 -17.97 19.95 -4.86
N GLU A 138 -17.19 19.74 -3.79
CA GLU A 138 -17.74 19.68 -2.42
C GLU A 138 -18.30 21.05 -1.96
N CYS A 139 -17.64 22.15 -2.32
CA CYS A 139 -18.08 23.52 -2.03
C CYS A 139 -19.41 23.86 -2.72
N ILE A 140 -19.54 23.58 -4.01
CA ILE A 140 -20.79 23.80 -4.76
C ILE A 140 -21.94 22.98 -4.17
N MET A 141 -21.71 21.72 -3.83
CA MET A 141 -22.73 20.90 -3.17
C MET A 141 -23.19 21.54 -1.85
N ALA A 142 -22.26 22.08 -1.06
CA ALA A 142 -22.60 22.73 0.20
C ALA A 142 -23.40 24.03 -0.01
N ALA A 143 -23.05 24.84 -1.01
CA ALA A 143 -23.82 26.03 -1.38
C ALA A 143 -25.23 25.67 -1.84
N ARG A 144 -25.36 24.66 -2.71
CA ARG A 144 -26.65 24.16 -3.23
C ARG A 144 -27.56 23.65 -2.10
N VAL A 145 -27.03 22.84 -1.18
CA VAL A 145 -27.77 22.35 -0.01
C VAL A 145 -28.20 23.50 0.91
N ALA A 146 -27.43 24.57 0.99
CA ALA A 146 -27.74 25.75 1.80
C ALA A 146 -28.63 26.77 1.07
N GLY A 147 -29.01 26.54 -0.20
CA GLY A 147 -29.77 27.50 -1.00
C GLY A 147 -29.01 28.79 -1.33
N ILE A 148 -27.69 28.75 -1.33
CA ILE A 148 -26.81 29.89 -1.62
C ILE A 148 -26.42 29.86 -3.09
N PRO A 149 -26.32 31.01 -3.78
CA PRO A 149 -25.82 31.08 -5.15
C PRO A 149 -24.48 30.35 -5.34
N GLU A 150 -24.34 29.66 -6.47
CA GLU A 150 -23.16 28.86 -6.83
C GLU A 150 -21.99 29.76 -7.30
N GLU A 151 -21.59 30.69 -6.45
CA GLU A 151 -20.52 31.66 -6.70
C GLU A 151 -19.51 31.68 -5.55
N MET A 152 -18.36 32.33 -5.78
CA MET A 152 -17.32 32.44 -4.77
C MET A 152 -17.61 33.62 -3.85
N SER A 153 -18.47 33.39 -2.86
CA SER A 153 -18.87 34.38 -1.84
C SER A 153 -18.52 33.92 -0.43
N VAL A 154 -18.45 34.85 0.52
CA VAL A 154 -18.24 34.52 1.94
C VAL A 154 -19.33 33.57 2.44
N ALA A 155 -20.59 33.77 2.03
CA ALA A 155 -21.71 32.90 2.38
C ALA A 155 -21.49 31.45 1.92
N ALA A 156 -21.05 31.25 0.67
CA ALA A 156 -20.74 29.93 0.14
C ALA A 156 -19.57 29.26 0.90
N MET A 157 -18.53 30.03 1.26
CA MET A 157 -17.38 29.49 2.02
C MET A 157 -17.78 29.08 3.44
N VAL A 158 -18.65 29.84 4.10
CA VAL A 158 -19.21 29.50 5.42
C VAL A 158 -20.05 28.22 5.34
N ALA A 159 -20.91 28.10 4.33
CA ALA A 159 -21.71 26.89 4.12
C ALA A 159 -20.82 25.67 3.85
N TYR A 160 -19.78 25.83 3.04
CA TYR A 160 -18.81 24.78 2.80
C TYR A 160 -18.09 24.35 4.08
N GLU A 161 -17.56 25.28 4.88
CA GLU A 161 -16.93 24.94 6.16
C GLU A 161 -17.90 24.21 7.10
N LYS A 162 -19.14 24.69 7.20
CA LYS A 162 -20.19 24.05 8.00
C LYS A 162 -20.44 22.62 7.53
N SER A 163 -20.48 22.38 6.23
CA SER A 163 -20.63 21.04 5.65
C SER A 163 -19.46 20.10 6.00
N LEU A 164 -18.24 20.62 6.17
CA LEU A 164 -17.07 19.83 6.58
C LEU A 164 -17.14 19.43 8.06
N LEU A 165 -17.68 20.31 8.90
CA LEU A 165 -17.83 20.09 10.34
C LEU A 165 -19.00 19.16 10.69
N GLN A 166 -20.07 19.20 9.89
CA GLN A 166 -21.32 18.47 10.16
C GLN A 166 -21.42 17.11 9.45
N ARG A 167 -20.30 16.55 8.98
CA ARG A 167 -20.31 15.21 8.38
C ARG A 167 -20.60 14.15 9.43
N GLU A 168 -21.35 13.11 9.04
CA GLU A 168 -21.66 11.94 9.89
C GLU A 168 -20.42 11.33 10.55
N ARG A 169 -19.30 11.35 9.82
CA ARG A 169 -17.97 11.05 10.37
C ARG A 169 -17.21 12.36 10.48
N PRO A 170 -16.95 12.86 11.70
CA PRO A 170 -16.21 14.10 11.89
C PRO A 170 -14.87 14.07 11.17
N LEU A 171 -14.60 15.10 10.37
CA LEU A 171 -13.31 15.26 9.72
C LEU A 171 -12.28 15.76 10.73
N SER A 172 -11.04 15.27 10.61
CA SER A 172 -9.95 15.79 11.44
C SER A 172 -9.67 17.27 11.12
N PRO A 173 -9.22 18.08 12.09
CA PRO A 173 -8.83 19.47 11.85
C PRO A 173 -7.81 19.64 10.70
N VAL A 174 -6.88 18.68 10.54
CA VAL A 174 -5.92 18.65 9.42
C VAL A 174 -6.62 18.52 8.07
N THR A 175 -7.64 17.66 7.99
CA THR A 175 -8.43 17.46 6.76
C THR A 175 -9.22 18.70 6.40
N ILE A 176 -9.86 19.34 7.40
CA ILE A 176 -10.63 20.58 7.19
C ILE A 176 -9.70 21.70 6.74
N LYS A 177 -8.57 21.90 7.43
CA LYS A 177 -7.52 22.86 7.01
C LYS A 177 -7.11 22.65 5.56
N SER A 178 -6.79 21.41 5.19
CA SER A 178 -6.38 21.08 3.82
C SER A 178 -7.49 21.39 2.82
N ALA A 179 -8.75 21.07 3.14
CA ALA A 179 -9.88 21.29 2.26
C ALA A 179 -10.12 22.79 2.00
N ILE A 180 -10.08 23.61 3.04
CA ILE A 180 -10.23 25.07 2.94
C ILE A 180 -9.03 25.68 2.19
N ARG A 181 -7.80 25.22 2.45
CA ARG A 181 -6.60 25.69 1.75
C ARG A 181 -6.65 25.44 0.25
N GLN A 182 -7.25 24.33 -0.21
CA GLN A 182 -7.41 24.08 -1.65
C GLN A 182 -8.40 25.06 -2.29
N VAL A 183 -9.52 25.36 -1.62
CA VAL A 183 -10.48 26.36 -2.10
C VAL A 183 -9.87 27.76 -2.08
N GLN A 184 -9.10 28.11 -1.04
CA GLN A 184 -8.33 29.35 -0.99
C GLN A 184 -7.34 29.46 -2.16
N GLY A 185 -6.60 28.39 -2.47
CA GLY A 185 -5.67 28.38 -3.60
C GLY A 185 -6.36 28.64 -4.93
N PHE A 186 -7.54 28.06 -5.14
CA PHE A 186 -8.36 28.35 -6.31
C PHE A 186 -8.90 29.78 -6.31
N ALA A 187 -9.38 30.27 -5.16
CA ALA A 187 -9.89 31.63 -5.02
C ALA A 187 -8.83 32.67 -5.40
N LEU A 188 -7.60 32.48 -4.95
CA LEU A 188 -6.50 33.33 -5.35
C LEU A 188 -6.16 33.21 -6.84
N TYR A 189 -6.23 32.00 -7.41
CA TYR A 189 -5.99 31.79 -8.85
C TYR A 189 -7.04 32.50 -9.72
N LEU A 190 -8.31 32.48 -9.31
CA LEU A 190 -9.41 33.13 -10.02
C LEU A 190 -9.38 34.67 -9.87
N GLY A 191 -8.71 35.20 -8.84
CA GLY A 191 -8.83 36.61 -8.46
C GLY A 191 -10.15 36.92 -7.75
N ALA A 192 -10.52 36.09 -6.77
CA ALA A 192 -11.73 36.28 -5.97
C ALA A 192 -11.73 37.65 -5.24
N PRO A 193 -12.91 38.17 -4.87
CA PRO A 193 -13.03 39.35 -4.02
C PRO A 193 -12.20 39.27 -2.72
N ASP A 194 -11.66 40.42 -2.29
CA ASP A 194 -10.73 40.51 -1.15
C ASP A 194 -11.34 40.02 0.17
N ASP A 195 -12.64 40.22 0.38
CA ASP A 195 -13.37 39.76 1.55
C ASP A 195 -13.41 38.22 1.63
N VAL A 196 -13.59 37.55 0.48
CA VAL A 196 -13.55 36.07 0.37
C VAL A 196 -12.15 35.55 0.65
N LEU A 197 -11.13 36.19 0.09
CA LEU A 197 -9.72 35.82 0.31
C LEU A 197 -9.32 35.99 1.78
N ALA A 198 -9.70 37.12 2.39
CA ALA A 198 -9.46 37.39 3.81
C ALA A 198 -10.21 36.39 4.71
N HIS A 199 -11.46 36.07 4.39
CA HIS A 199 -12.24 35.06 5.10
C HIS A 199 -11.54 33.70 5.06
N LEU A 200 -11.20 33.20 3.87
CA LEU A 200 -10.54 31.90 3.71
C LEU A 200 -9.19 31.85 4.41
N ALA A 201 -8.38 32.91 4.33
CA ALA A 201 -7.10 33.01 5.04
C ALA A 201 -7.29 32.92 6.57
N LYS A 202 -8.29 33.63 7.12
CA LYS A 202 -8.65 33.56 8.53
C LYS A 202 -9.06 32.14 8.93
N ARG A 203 -9.91 31.47 8.14
CA ARG A 203 -10.35 30.10 8.43
C ARG A 203 -9.21 29.09 8.37
N VAL A 204 -8.28 29.22 7.41
CA VAL A 204 -7.07 28.37 7.36
C VAL A 204 -6.27 28.49 8.65
N ARG A 205 -6.05 29.72 9.17
CA ARG A 205 -5.32 29.93 10.44
C ARG A 205 -6.04 29.31 11.64
N VAL A 206 -7.37 29.43 11.71
CA VAL A 206 -8.17 28.83 12.80
C VAL A 206 -8.00 27.30 12.82
N HIS A 207 -8.13 26.64 11.66
CA HIS A 207 -7.97 25.19 11.59
C HIS A 207 -6.52 24.74 11.70
N GLU A 208 -5.55 25.61 11.39
CA GLU A 208 -4.14 25.38 11.69
C GLU A 208 -3.88 25.33 13.19
N GLY A 209 -4.38 26.30 13.96
CA GLY A 209 -4.29 26.28 15.42
C GLY A 209 -4.92 25.01 16.02
N ARG A 210 -6.13 24.64 15.54
CA ARG A 210 -6.80 23.40 15.97
C ARG A 210 -6.03 22.13 15.60
N ALA A 211 -5.42 22.11 14.42
CA ALA A 211 -4.62 20.97 13.96
C ALA A 211 -3.33 20.79 14.77
N ASN A 212 -2.74 21.88 15.27
CA ASN A 212 -1.54 21.83 16.09
C ASN A 212 -1.82 21.33 17.51
N GLY A 213 -3.03 21.55 18.05
CA GLY A 213 -3.45 21.07 19.37
C GLY A 213 -4.04 19.66 19.42
N SER A 214 -4.27 19.01 18.28
CA SER A 214 -4.79 17.63 18.27
C SER A 214 -3.65 16.62 18.41
N THR A 215 -3.61 15.86 19.52
CA THR A 215 -2.73 14.71 19.69
C THR A 215 -2.92 13.77 18.49
N PRO A 216 -1.86 13.41 17.74
CA PRO A 216 -2.03 12.73 16.48
C PRO A 216 -2.51 11.30 16.73
N LEU A 217 -3.73 10.96 16.31
CA LEU A 217 -4.23 9.58 16.17
C LEU A 217 -3.25 8.62 15.45
N LYS A 218 -2.27 9.19 14.73
CA LYS A 218 -1.17 8.45 14.10
C LYS A 218 -0.14 7.94 15.11
N GLU A 219 0.17 8.68 16.16
CA GLU A 219 1.18 8.29 17.16
C GLU A 219 0.67 7.12 18.01
N ALA A 220 -0.57 7.18 18.48
CA ALA A 220 -1.19 6.06 19.20
C ALA A 220 -1.18 4.75 18.39
N LYS A 221 -1.41 4.83 17.08
CA LYS A 221 -1.35 3.66 16.18
C LYS A 221 0.06 3.14 15.92
N VAL A 222 1.07 3.99 16.07
CA VAL A 222 2.48 3.60 15.92
C VAL A 222 2.98 2.98 17.23
N LEU A 223 2.58 3.55 18.38
CA LEU A 223 2.87 2.98 19.70
C LEU A 223 2.23 1.60 19.90
N ALA A 224 1.07 1.36 19.31
CA ALA A 224 0.40 0.06 19.32
C ALA A 224 1.03 -0.98 18.37
N LEU A 225 2.04 -0.61 17.57
CA LEU A 225 2.73 -1.59 16.74
C LEU A 225 3.64 -2.47 17.60
N PRO A 226 3.66 -3.80 17.38
CA PRO A 226 4.58 -4.70 18.07
C PRO A 226 6.05 -4.34 17.81
N SER A 227 6.96 -4.98 18.56
CA SER A 227 8.39 -4.87 18.30
C SER A 227 8.74 -5.41 16.90
N TYR A 228 9.93 -5.10 16.38
CA TYR A 228 10.35 -5.71 15.11
C TYR A 228 10.53 -7.22 15.23
N GLU A 229 10.98 -7.70 16.38
CA GLU A 229 11.07 -9.13 16.69
C GLU A 229 9.69 -9.80 16.60
N ASP A 230 8.68 -9.25 17.27
CA ASP A 230 7.31 -9.77 17.24
C ASP A 230 6.71 -9.73 15.83
N ILE A 231 7.04 -8.70 15.03
CA ILE A 231 6.61 -8.60 13.62
C ILE A 231 7.23 -9.72 12.79
N PHE A 232 8.50 -10.06 13.05
CA PHE A 232 9.18 -11.17 12.39
C PHE A 232 8.62 -12.52 12.82
N GLU A 233 8.40 -12.73 14.12
CA GLU A 233 7.77 -13.94 14.65
C GLU A 233 6.41 -14.17 14.00
N LYS A 234 5.54 -13.14 13.99
CA LYS A 234 4.24 -13.19 13.30
C LYS A 234 4.36 -13.51 11.81
N ALA A 235 5.41 -13.02 11.15
CA ALA A 235 5.61 -13.32 9.73
C ALA A 235 6.00 -14.79 9.50
N PHE A 236 6.81 -15.37 10.39
CA PHE A 236 7.10 -16.81 10.36
C PHE A 236 5.87 -17.65 10.70
N ASP A 237 5.07 -17.24 11.69
CA ASP A 237 3.79 -17.89 12.01
C ASP A 237 2.88 -17.91 10.79
N LEU A 238 2.76 -16.78 10.08
CA LEU A 238 1.97 -16.71 8.84
C LEU A 238 2.47 -17.66 7.76
N LEU A 239 3.78 -17.87 7.63
CA LEU A 239 4.34 -18.84 6.68
C LEU A 239 4.03 -20.28 7.12
N GLY A 240 4.27 -20.63 8.39
CA GLY A 240 3.94 -21.96 8.92
C GLY A 240 2.45 -22.27 8.82
N GLU A 241 1.60 -21.29 9.12
CA GLU A 241 0.17 -21.39 8.90
C GLU A 241 -0.20 -21.54 7.42
N ALA A 242 0.50 -20.86 6.50
CA ALA A 242 0.25 -20.99 5.07
C ALA A 242 0.48 -22.42 4.59
N ASP A 243 1.51 -23.09 5.12
CA ASP A 243 1.85 -24.46 4.77
C ASP A 243 0.84 -25.48 5.35
N ALA A 244 0.30 -25.21 6.54
CA ALA A 244 -0.79 -25.99 7.12
C ALA A 244 -2.17 -25.72 6.48
N THR A 245 -2.32 -24.62 5.72
CA THR A 245 -3.63 -24.19 5.20
C THR A 245 -3.98 -24.92 3.90
N LYS A 246 -4.99 -25.81 3.96
CA LYS A 246 -5.51 -26.53 2.78
C LYS A 246 -6.07 -25.62 1.69
N ASN A 247 -6.62 -24.46 2.06
CA ASN A 247 -7.14 -23.51 1.08
C ASN A 247 -5.99 -22.68 0.48
N ALA A 248 -5.63 -22.98 -0.75
CA ALA A 248 -4.47 -22.38 -1.41
C ALA A 248 -4.58 -20.85 -1.61
N VAL A 249 -5.81 -20.32 -1.73
CA VAL A 249 -6.05 -18.86 -1.79
C VAL A 249 -5.68 -18.20 -0.47
N GLN A 250 -6.12 -18.79 0.65
CA GLN A 250 -5.77 -18.31 1.99
C GLN A 250 -4.28 -18.50 2.28
N ALA A 251 -3.69 -19.62 1.88
CA ALA A 251 -2.25 -19.84 2.01
C ALA A 251 -1.44 -18.76 1.27
N GLN A 252 -1.81 -18.43 0.02
CA GLN A 252 -1.15 -17.35 -0.72
C GLN A 252 -1.35 -15.99 -0.05
N PHE A 253 -2.53 -15.73 0.51
CA PHE A 253 -2.79 -14.50 1.26
C PHE A 253 -1.84 -14.36 2.45
N LYS A 254 -1.64 -15.44 3.22
CA LYS A 254 -0.73 -15.46 4.38
C LYS A 254 0.72 -15.24 3.95
N ARG A 255 1.19 -15.90 2.88
CA ARG A 255 2.53 -15.65 2.30
C ARG A 255 2.70 -14.19 1.87
N ASN A 256 1.70 -13.63 1.16
CA ASN A 256 1.70 -12.22 0.79
C ASN A 256 1.78 -11.31 2.03
N ALA A 257 1.02 -11.63 3.09
CA ALA A 257 1.00 -10.86 4.32
C ALA A 257 2.35 -10.87 5.04
N ALA A 258 2.97 -12.05 5.17
CA ALA A 258 4.30 -12.21 5.76
C ALA A 258 5.32 -11.31 5.09
N VAL A 259 5.40 -11.33 3.74
CA VAL A 259 6.33 -10.49 2.98
C VAL A 259 6.00 -9.01 3.09
N ALA A 260 4.71 -8.64 3.03
CA ALA A 260 4.32 -7.25 3.12
C ALA A 260 4.78 -6.63 4.44
N MET A 261 4.70 -7.38 5.54
CA MET A 261 5.20 -6.95 6.84
C MET A 261 6.71 -6.88 6.87
N THR A 262 7.41 -7.97 6.57
CA THR A 262 8.86 -8.06 6.78
C THR A 262 9.65 -7.21 5.80
N LEU A 263 9.20 -7.08 4.56
CA LEU A 263 9.92 -6.31 3.55
C LEU A 263 9.73 -4.80 3.73
N PHE A 264 8.53 -4.34 4.10
CA PHE A 264 8.23 -2.90 4.19
C PHE A 264 8.35 -2.32 5.60
N CYS A 265 8.73 -3.13 6.59
CA CYS A 265 9.13 -2.63 7.90
C CYS A 265 10.50 -1.92 7.87
N PRO A 266 11.60 -2.56 7.41
CA PRO A 266 12.92 -1.93 7.27
C PRO A 266 13.02 -1.00 6.06
N PHE A 267 12.22 -1.24 5.01
CA PHE A 267 12.20 -0.44 3.78
C PHE A 267 10.81 0.17 3.58
N PRO A 268 10.40 1.16 4.40
CA PRO A 268 9.03 1.61 4.46
C PRO A 268 8.73 2.62 3.33
N VAL A 269 8.82 2.14 2.09
CA VAL A 269 8.47 2.87 0.88
C VAL A 269 6.97 3.23 0.89
N ARG A 270 6.55 4.20 0.07
CA ARG A 270 5.13 4.60 0.08
C ARG A 270 4.29 3.50 -0.56
N ALA A 271 3.01 3.44 -0.23
CA ALA A 271 2.09 2.46 -0.84
C ALA A 271 2.06 2.51 -2.38
N ALA A 272 2.34 3.67 -3.00
CA ALA A 272 2.46 3.77 -4.46
C ALA A 272 3.74 3.08 -4.99
N ASP A 273 4.78 3.01 -4.16
CA ASP A 273 6.08 2.42 -4.48
C ASP A 273 6.12 0.91 -4.15
N THR A 274 5.11 0.36 -3.47
CA THR A 274 5.01 -1.10 -3.18
C THR A 274 4.54 -1.93 -4.36
N VAL A 275 4.17 -1.29 -5.48
CA VAL A 275 3.73 -1.96 -6.71
C VAL A 275 4.97 -2.32 -7.55
N MET A 276 5.67 -3.37 -7.12
CA MET A 276 6.96 -3.76 -7.66
C MET A 276 6.87 -5.00 -8.56
N ARG A 277 7.81 -5.12 -9.51
CA ARG A 277 8.00 -6.29 -10.36
C ARG A 277 9.44 -6.81 -10.29
N PHE A 278 9.57 -8.11 -10.38
CA PHE A 278 10.85 -8.79 -10.58
C PHE A 278 11.49 -8.34 -11.90
N GLY A 279 12.81 -8.18 -11.92
CA GLY A 279 13.57 -7.72 -13.09
C GLY A 279 13.37 -6.24 -13.46
N ARG A 280 12.59 -5.49 -12.67
CA ARG A 280 12.42 -4.03 -12.86
C ARG A 280 12.69 -3.27 -11.56
N GLU A 281 11.81 -3.45 -10.58
CA GLU A 281 11.93 -2.79 -9.28
C GLU A 281 12.69 -3.64 -8.26
N ILE A 282 12.71 -4.95 -8.47
CA ILE A 282 13.44 -5.92 -7.66
C ILE A 282 14.39 -6.67 -8.59
N THR A 283 15.69 -6.49 -8.36
CA THR A 283 16.77 -7.17 -9.09
C THR A 283 17.38 -8.28 -8.24
N TRP A 284 18.07 -9.23 -8.89
CA TRP A 284 18.80 -10.33 -8.25
C TRP A 284 20.16 -10.43 -8.91
N ASP A 285 21.23 -10.41 -8.11
CA ASP A 285 22.62 -10.41 -8.59
C ASP A 285 23.29 -11.80 -8.52
N GLY A 286 22.54 -12.84 -8.15
CA GLY A 286 23.07 -14.18 -7.89
C GLY A 286 23.23 -14.49 -6.40
N GLN A 287 23.31 -13.48 -5.55
CA GLN A 287 23.54 -13.64 -4.11
C GLN A 287 22.43 -13.01 -3.27
N MET A 288 21.95 -11.82 -3.64
CA MET A 288 20.92 -11.12 -2.89
C MET A 288 19.97 -10.33 -3.80
N TYR A 289 18.79 -10.05 -3.27
CA TYR A 289 17.84 -9.15 -3.93
C TYR A 289 18.26 -7.70 -3.72
N ARG A 290 17.90 -6.82 -4.65
CA ARG A 290 18.10 -5.37 -4.50
C ARG A 290 16.86 -4.63 -4.97
N PHE A 291 16.53 -3.55 -4.29
CA PHE A 291 15.60 -2.56 -4.81
C PHE A 291 16.29 -1.72 -5.89
N ASP A 292 15.59 -1.49 -6.98
CA ASP A 292 15.95 -0.50 -7.99
C ASP A 292 14.69 0.32 -8.36
N LEU A 293 14.41 1.34 -7.55
CA LEU A 293 13.15 2.08 -7.58
C LEU A 293 13.37 3.52 -8.03
N VAL A 294 12.36 4.08 -8.70
CA VAL A 294 12.18 5.53 -8.80
C VAL A 294 11.00 5.93 -7.94
N LEU A 295 11.27 6.56 -6.80
CA LEU A 295 10.24 6.88 -5.80
C LEU A 295 9.18 7.83 -6.39
N SER A 296 7.91 7.44 -6.27
CA SER A 296 6.77 8.12 -6.90
C SER A 296 6.64 9.59 -6.51
N LYS A 297 6.92 9.94 -5.24
CA LYS A 297 6.69 11.29 -4.70
C LYS A 297 7.67 12.34 -5.24
N ASN A 298 8.94 11.98 -5.38
CA ASN A 298 10.02 12.91 -5.70
C ASN A 298 10.81 12.51 -6.96
N LYS A 299 10.42 11.42 -7.62
CA LYS A 299 11.03 10.89 -8.85
C LYS A 299 12.53 10.61 -8.72
N ARG A 300 12.97 10.23 -7.52
CA ARG A 300 14.39 9.97 -7.23
C ARG A 300 14.70 8.48 -7.28
N PRO A 301 15.89 8.10 -7.76
CA PRO A 301 16.41 6.75 -7.59
C PRO A 301 16.51 6.38 -6.11
N TYR A 302 16.15 5.13 -5.82
CA TYR A 302 16.30 4.48 -4.54
C TYR A 302 16.77 3.06 -4.79
N THR A 303 18.03 2.82 -4.42
CA THR A 303 18.68 1.52 -4.59
C THR A 303 19.13 1.06 -3.21
N ALA A 304 18.71 -0.13 -2.81
CA ALA A 304 19.06 -0.70 -1.51
C ALA A 304 19.20 -2.22 -1.61
N PRO A 305 20.25 -2.81 -1.03
CA PRO A 305 20.34 -4.26 -0.92
C PRO A 305 19.25 -4.77 0.04
N ILE A 306 18.66 -5.91 -0.32
CA ILE A 306 17.72 -6.63 0.51
C ILE A 306 18.50 -7.80 1.11
N ILE A 307 18.87 -7.67 2.37
CA ILE A 307 19.68 -8.68 3.04
C ILE A 307 18.99 -10.05 3.04
N PRO A 308 19.74 -11.17 3.06
CA PRO A 308 19.19 -12.51 2.82
C PRO A 308 18.00 -12.90 3.72
N VAL A 309 17.98 -12.45 4.97
CA VAL A 309 16.85 -12.70 5.88
C VAL A 309 15.51 -12.15 5.34
N PHE A 310 15.51 -11.02 4.65
CA PHE A 310 14.32 -10.50 3.96
C PHE A 310 14.13 -11.14 2.58
N GLY A 311 15.24 -11.51 1.93
CA GLY A 311 15.24 -12.27 0.67
C GLY A 311 14.50 -13.59 0.79
N PHE A 312 14.64 -14.29 1.92
CA PHE A 312 13.90 -15.51 2.23
C PHE A 312 12.38 -15.35 2.06
N PHE A 313 11.81 -14.25 2.55
CA PHE A 313 10.38 -13.98 2.38
C PHE A 313 10.00 -13.77 0.90
N ILE A 314 10.86 -13.10 0.13
CA ILE A 314 10.67 -12.95 -1.32
C ILE A 314 10.69 -14.32 -2.01
N ASP A 315 11.60 -15.21 -1.63
CA ASP A 315 11.65 -16.59 -2.13
C ASP A 315 10.33 -17.32 -1.86
N GLN A 316 9.69 -17.12 -0.70
CA GLN A 316 8.37 -17.71 -0.42
C GLN A 316 7.26 -17.22 -1.38
N LEU A 317 7.37 -15.99 -1.91
CA LEU A 317 6.45 -15.52 -2.97
C LEU A 317 6.81 -16.01 -4.37
N ILE A 318 8.02 -16.47 -4.58
CA ILE A 318 8.45 -17.12 -5.82
C ILE A 318 8.00 -18.58 -5.81
N LEU A 319 8.23 -19.28 -4.70
CA LEU A 319 7.81 -20.66 -4.49
C LEU A 319 6.29 -20.80 -4.44
N GLN A 320 5.60 -19.89 -3.75
CA GLN A 320 4.14 -19.91 -3.62
C GLN A 320 3.59 -21.22 -3.01
N GLY A 321 4.38 -21.85 -2.14
CA GLY A 321 4.10 -23.17 -1.56
C GLY A 321 4.65 -24.33 -2.37
N ALA A 322 5.45 -24.07 -3.40
CA ALA A 322 6.24 -25.10 -4.08
C ALA A 322 7.51 -25.47 -3.31
N ASP A 323 8.04 -26.64 -3.60
CA ASP A 323 9.28 -27.14 -2.98
C ASP A 323 10.51 -26.32 -3.41
N LEU A 324 11.50 -26.28 -2.51
CA LEU A 324 12.69 -25.43 -2.64
C LEU A 324 13.53 -25.76 -3.89
N GLU A 325 13.47 -27.00 -4.38
CA GLU A 325 14.15 -27.43 -5.60
C GLU A 325 13.72 -26.62 -6.84
N HIS A 326 12.49 -26.11 -6.85
CA HIS A 326 11.98 -25.31 -7.96
C HIS A 326 12.37 -23.82 -7.88
N LEU A 327 13.01 -23.38 -6.79
CA LEU A 327 13.26 -21.95 -6.55
C LEU A 327 14.08 -21.31 -7.67
N ALA A 328 15.11 -21.99 -8.17
CA ALA A 328 15.99 -21.44 -9.22
C ALA A 328 15.21 -21.18 -10.52
N ASP A 329 14.42 -22.16 -10.97
CA ASP A 329 13.64 -22.09 -12.19
C ASP A 329 12.51 -21.08 -12.07
N LEU A 330 11.78 -21.11 -10.95
CA LEU A 330 10.69 -20.17 -10.68
C LEU A 330 11.22 -18.74 -10.55
N ARG A 331 12.38 -18.52 -9.91
CA ARG A 331 13.01 -17.20 -9.85
C ARG A 331 13.33 -16.72 -11.26
N THR A 332 13.97 -17.55 -12.07
CA THR A 332 14.28 -17.21 -13.47
C THR A 332 13.02 -16.83 -14.25
N ALA A 333 11.96 -17.65 -14.16
CA ALA A 333 10.68 -17.37 -14.81
C ALA A 333 10.03 -16.06 -14.31
N CYS A 334 10.05 -15.79 -13.00
CA CYS A 334 9.52 -14.56 -12.42
C CYS A 334 10.19 -13.31 -12.98
N PHE A 335 11.52 -13.34 -13.10
CA PHE A 335 12.32 -12.23 -13.62
C PHE A 335 12.13 -12.03 -15.11
N GLN A 336 12.14 -13.11 -15.90
CA GLN A 336 11.88 -13.05 -17.34
C GLN A 336 10.48 -12.50 -17.64
N ALA A 337 9.46 -12.97 -16.91
CA ALA A 337 8.08 -12.53 -17.08
C ALA A 337 7.78 -11.14 -16.46
N LYS A 338 8.75 -10.53 -15.76
CA LYS A 338 8.56 -9.30 -14.98
C LYS A 338 7.34 -9.39 -14.06
N ARG A 339 7.19 -10.54 -13.39
CA ARG A 339 6.06 -10.85 -12.53
C ARG A 339 5.99 -9.81 -11.40
N PRO A 340 4.79 -9.36 -10.99
CA PRO A 340 4.64 -8.57 -9.78
C PRO A 340 5.15 -9.33 -8.56
N LEU A 341 5.69 -8.59 -7.59
CA LEU A 341 6.06 -9.12 -6.28
C LEU A 341 4.87 -9.83 -5.63
N PHE A 342 3.74 -9.11 -5.49
CA PHE A 342 2.50 -9.66 -4.97
C PHE A 342 1.58 -10.11 -6.09
N VAL A 343 1.09 -11.34 -5.98
CA VAL A 343 0.05 -11.89 -6.86
C VAL A 343 -1.02 -12.60 -6.02
N THR A 344 -2.24 -12.68 -6.54
CA THR A 344 -3.26 -13.58 -5.97
C THR A 344 -2.88 -15.04 -6.22
N TYR A 345 -3.60 -16.00 -5.64
CA TYR A 345 -3.34 -17.41 -5.89
C TYR A 345 -3.51 -17.81 -7.37
N GLU A 346 -4.40 -17.13 -8.08
CA GLU A 346 -4.63 -17.33 -9.51
C GLU A 346 -3.60 -16.57 -10.38
N GLY A 347 -2.53 -16.03 -9.78
CA GLY A 347 -1.47 -15.32 -10.50
C GLY A 347 -1.83 -13.89 -10.93
N ARG A 348 -2.96 -13.35 -10.47
CA ARG A 348 -3.43 -12.01 -10.90
C ARG A 348 -2.73 -10.89 -10.14
N HIS A 349 -2.68 -9.73 -10.80
CA HIS A 349 -2.20 -8.48 -10.22
C HIS A 349 -3.18 -7.96 -9.16
N PRO A 350 -2.77 -7.80 -7.89
CA PRO A 350 -3.63 -7.24 -6.87
C PRO A 350 -3.74 -5.71 -7.01
N HIS A 351 -4.72 -5.12 -6.32
CA HIS A 351 -4.92 -3.67 -6.31
C HIS A 351 -3.65 -2.92 -5.82
N PRO A 352 -3.32 -1.72 -6.34
CA PRO A 352 -2.09 -0.99 -5.97
C PRO A 352 -1.87 -0.74 -4.47
N ARG A 353 -2.92 -0.79 -3.65
CA ARG A 353 -2.87 -0.62 -2.19
C ARG A 353 -2.77 -1.93 -1.40
N TYR A 354 -2.51 -3.05 -2.07
CA TYR A 354 -2.61 -4.38 -1.48
C TYR A 354 -1.64 -4.61 -0.32
N ALA A 355 -0.38 -4.19 -0.43
CA ALA A 355 0.57 -4.28 0.69
C ALA A 355 0.07 -3.55 1.96
N SER A 356 -0.50 -2.36 1.80
CA SER A 356 -1.10 -1.60 2.91
C SER A 356 -2.38 -2.26 3.45
N HIS A 357 -3.14 -2.96 2.59
CA HIS A 357 -4.29 -3.77 3.02
C HIS A 357 -3.84 -4.96 3.87
N LEU A 358 -2.80 -5.68 3.46
CA LEU A 358 -2.23 -6.81 4.22
C LEU A 358 -1.73 -6.35 5.60
N TRP A 359 -1.00 -5.23 5.64
CA TRP A 359 -0.60 -4.57 6.88
C TRP A 359 -1.79 -4.32 7.81
N LYS A 360 -2.89 -3.76 7.27
CA LYS A 360 -4.07 -3.47 8.06
C LYS A 360 -4.73 -4.73 8.62
N GLN A 361 -4.75 -5.82 7.84
CA GLN A 361 -5.35 -7.08 8.27
C GLN A 361 -4.58 -7.73 9.41
N VAL A 362 -3.25 -7.66 9.39
CA VAL A 362 -2.41 -8.33 10.41
C VAL A 362 -2.10 -7.42 11.61
N LEU A 363 -1.80 -6.14 11.36
CA LEU A 363 -1.30 -5.20 12.38
C LEU A 363 -2.30 -4.08 12.73
N GLY A 364 -3.52 -4.10 12.18
CA GLY A 364 -4.56 -3.10 12.45
C GLY A 364 -4.30 -1.71 11.85
N THR A 365 -3.15 -1.49 11.21
CA THR A 365 -2.74 -0.21 10.63
C THR A 365 -2.12 -0.38 9.24
N GLY A 366 -2.07 0.69 8.43
CA GLY A 366 -1.45 0.62 7.10
C GLY A 366 0.06 0.82 7.14
N GLY A 367 0.76 0.41 6.07
CA GLY A 367 2.24 0.45 5.98
C GLY A 367 2.89 1.84 6.12
N HIS A 368 2.12 2.93 6.18
CA HIS A 368 2.67 4.24 6.53
C HIS A 368 3.17 4.30 7.98
N ALA A 369 2.58 3.50 8.88
CA ALA A 369 2.98 3.45 10.29
C ALA A 369 4.41 2.90 10.47
N ALA A 370 4.85 2.01 9.57
CA ALA A 370 6.23 1.50 9.52
C ALA A 370 7.27 2.63 9.44
N ARG A 371 6.97 3.71 8.69
CA ARG A 371 7.88 4.86 8.55
C ARG A 371 8.10 5.56 9.88
N THR A 372 7.03 5.81 10.62
CA THR A 372 7.11 6.48 11.93
C THR A 372 7.77 5.56 12.95
N LYS A 373 7.43 4.27 12.99
CA LYS A 373 8.11 3.30 13.86
C LYS A 373 9.62 3.27 13.59
N LEU A 374 10.05 3.26 12.32
CA LEU A 374 11.47 3.29 11.98
C LEU A 374 12.18 4.53 12.48
N HIS A 375 11.53 5.70 12.40
CA HIS A 375 12.08 6.93 12.98
C HIS A 375 12.15 6.88 14.50
N ASP A 376 11.16 6.31 15.17
CA ASP A 376 11.16 6.19 16.64
C ASP A 376 12.23 5.20 17.13
N GLU A 377 12.34 4.02 16.50
CA GLU A 377 13.33 3.00 16.85
C GLU A 377 14.76 3.47 16.58
N PHE A 378 15.01 4.04 15.39
CA PHE A 378 16.35 4.50 15.05
C PHE A 378 16.67 5.83 15.74
N GLY A 379 15.68 6.65 16.08
CA GLY A 379 15.87 7.90 16.81
C GLY A 379 16.59 7.70 18.14
N ARG A 380 16.43 6.54 18.78
CA ARG A 380 17.17 6.12 19.99
C ARG A 380 18.69 6.05 19.77
N LEU A 381 19.15 5.90 18.53
CA LEU A 381 20.58 5.96 18.15
C LEU A 381 21.06 7.40 17.92
N GLY A 382 20.29 8.41 18.34
CA GLY A 382 20.59 9.82 18.19
C GLY A 382 20.52 10.32 16.74
N SER A 383 21.32 11.36 16.43
CA SER A 383 21.32 12.02 15.12
C SER A 383 21.64 11.07 13.96
N ARG A 384 22.60 10.16 14.15
CA ARG A 384 22.97 9.13 13.17
C ARG A 384 21.79 8.21 12.85
N GLY A 385 21.03 7.82 13.87
CA GLY A 385 19.83 7.01 13.69
C GLY A 385 18.74 7.70 12.87
N VAL A 386 18.49 8.99 13.15
CA VAL A 386 17.56 9.81 12.34
C VAL A 386 18.00 9.87 10.88
N GLU A 387 19.29 10.04 10.60
CA GLU A 387 19.80 10.03 9.22
C GLU A 387 19.60 8.68 8.52
N LEU A 388 19.85 7.57 9.22
CA LEU A 388 19.62 6.23 8.70
C LEU A 388 18.13 6.01 8.39
N ALA A 389 17.24 6.39 9.30
CA ALA A 389 15.80 6.31 9.08
C ALA A 389 15.33 7.19 7.92
N MET A 390 15.87 8.41 7.79
CA MET A 390 15.61 9.31 6.65
C MET A 390 16.02 8.66 5.33
N ARG A 391 17.21 8.05 5.26
CA ARG A 391 17.71 7.34 4.07
C ARG A 391 16.82 6.15 3.73
N ALA A 392 16.53 5.29 4.69
CA ALA A 392 15.66 4.12 4.51
C ALA A 392 14.26 4.53 4.01
N CYS A 393 13.74 5.65 4.51
CA CYS A 393 12.47 6.24 4.11
C CYS A 393 12.50 7.00 2.75
N GLY A 394 13.66 7.19 2.13
CA GLY A 394 13.83 8.02 0.93
C GLY A 394 13.51 9.51 1.17
N GLN A 395 13.73 10.01 2.39
CA GLN A 395 13.53 11.40 2.80
C GLN A 395 14.86 12.16 2.81
N ARG A 396 14.84 13.44 2.42
CA ARG A 396 16.01 14.33 2.44
C ARG A 396 15.67 15.77 2.83
N SER A 397 14.47 16.03 3.35
CA SER A 397 14.06 17.38 3.73
C SER A 397 14.61 17.69 5.11
N GLU A 398 15.36 18.78 5.22
CA GLU A 398 15.94 19.23 6.50
C GLU A 398 14.85 19.50 7.54
N LYS A 399 13.76 20.16 7.15
CA LYS A 399 12.57 20.35 7.99
C LYS A 399 11.99 19.03 8.52
N THR A 400 12.05 17.96 7.73
CA THR A 400 11.61 16.63 8.20
C THR A 400 12.63 16.02 9.15
N ALA A 401 13.93 16.16 8.86
CA ALA A 401 15.01 15.70 9.72
C ALA A 401 14.95 16.37 11.09
N GLU A 402 14.84 17.70 11.12
CA GLU A 402 14.74 18.52 12.33
C GLU A 402 13.58 18.08 13.21
N ALA A 403 12.37 17.91 12.65
CA ALA A 403 11.22 17.42 13.41
C ALA A 403 11.49 16.06 14.09
N TYR A 404 12.17 15.12 13.40
CA TYR A 404 12.53 13.83 13.99
C TYR A 404 13.73 13.90 14.95
N ARG A 405 14.69 14.81 14.73
CA ARG A 405 15.77 15.06 15.70
C ARG A 405 15.22 15.65 17.00
N THR A 406 14.30 16.62 16.92
CA THR A 406 13.63 17.18 18.11
C THR A 406 12.88 16.10 18.87
N ARG A 407 12.12 15.24 18.16
CA ARG A 407 11.41 14.12 18.77
C ARG A 407 12.37 13.10 19.40
N ALA A 408 13.44 12.72 18.72
CA ALA A 408 14.46 11.80 19.24
C ALA A 408 15.13 12.36 20.50
N PHE A 409 15.45 13.66 20.51
CA PHE A 409 15.98 14.34 21.69
C PHE A 409 14.99 14.29 22.87
N GLN A 410 13.71 14.57 22.62
CA GLN A 410 12.67 14.47 23.66
C GLN A 410 12.55 13.05 24.23
N MET A 411 12.59 12.03 23.37
CA MET A 411 12.56 10.63 23.82
C MET A 411 13.78 10.27 24.68
N LEU A 412 14.99 10.61 24.22
CA LEU A 412 16.22 10.35 24.97
C LEU A 412 16.30 11.12 26.29
N ALA A 413 15.78 12.35 26.33
CA ALA A 413 15.71 13.13 27.56
C ALA A 413 14.79 12.49 28.60
N ILE A 414 13.65 11.94 28.16
CA ILE A 414 12.72 11.21 29.04
C ILE A 414 13.35 9.90 29.51
N GLU A 415 13.96 9.12 28.62
CA GLU A 415 14.64 7.86 28.96
C GLU A 415 15.79 8.12 29.96
N ARG A 416 16.55 9.20 29.76
CA ARG A 416 17.60 9.61 30.69
C ARG A 416 17.05 10.01 32.05
N ALA A 417 16.00 10.83 32.08
CA ALA A 417 15.34 11.20 33.33
C ALA A 417 14.84 9.95 34.07
N HIS A 418 14.19 9.01 33.38
CA HIS A 418 13.76 7.74 33.98
C HIS A 418 14.94 6.92 34.52
N ALA A 419 16.05 6.82 33.78
CA ALA A 419 17.24 6.11 34.23
C ALA A 419 17.88 6.76 35.46
N ASP A 420 17.94 8.10 35.50
CA ASP A 420 18.46 8.85 36.63
C ASP A 420 17.53 8.68 37.86
N PHE A 421 16.20 8.70 37.69
CA PHE A 421 15.24 8.41 38.76
C PHE A 421 15.32 6.98 39.30
N ILE A 422 15.55 5.98 38.44
CA ILE A 422 15.72 4.57 38.88
C ILE A 422 17.06 4.39 39.60
N GLY A 423 18.09 5.14 39.22
CA GLY A 423 19.39 5.13 39.89
C GLY A 423 19.39 5.79 41.27
N GLU A 424 18.37 6.58 41.61
CA GLU A 424 18.25 7.30 42.88
C GLU A 424 17.38 6.58 43.93
N ILE A 425 16.59 5.56 43.57
CA ILE A 425 15.85 4.77 44.56
C ILE A 425 16.77 3.68 45.10
N THR A 426 17.18 3.80 46.36
CA THR A 426 18.00 2.77 47.00
C THR A 426 17.19 1.51 47.27
N ASP A 427 17.85 0.34 47.32
CA ASP A 427 17.20 -0.93 47.70
C ASP A 427 16.49 -0.84 49.07
N ALA A 428 16.97 0.01 49.97
CA ALA A 428 16.35 0.28 51.27
C ALA A 428 15.02 1.03 51.13
N GLU A 429 14.97 2.08 50.31
CA GLU A 429 13.74 2.85 50.03
C GLU A 429 12.73 2.05 49.22
N TRP A 430 13.19 1.22 48.27
CA TRP A 430 12.30 0.33 47.51
C TRP A 430 11.61 -0.67 48.43
N LYS A 431 12.36 -1.27 49.37
CA LYS A 431 11.85 -2.24 50.34
C LYS A 431 10.92 -1.60 51.38
N GLU A 432 11.19 -0.37 51.77
CA GLU A 432 10.34 0.40 52.68
C GLU A 432 8.97 0.73 52.06
N PHE A 433 8.92 1.09 50.78
CA PHE A 433 7.67 1.51 50.12
C PHE A 433 6.92 0.40 49.39
N PHE A 434 7.60 -0.63 48.90
CA PHE A 434 6.99 -1.65 48.02
C PHE A 434 7.16 -3.10 48.49
N GLY A 435 7.92 -3.36 49.56
CA GLY A 435 7.98 -4.67 50.26
C GLY A 435 9.30 -5.41 50.13
#